data_AF-A0A0S3U908-F1
#
_entry.id   AF-A0A0S3U908-F1
#
_cell.length_a   1.000
_cell.length_b   1.000
_cell.length_c   1.000
_cell.angle_alpha   90.00
_cell.angle_beta   90.00
_cell.angle_gamma   90.00
#
_symmetry.space_group_name_H-M   'P 1'
#
loop_
_entity.id
_entity.type
_entity.pdbx_description
1 polymer ?
#
loop_
_entity_poly.entity_id
_entity_poly.type
_entity_poly.pdbx_seq_one_letter_code
_entity_poly.pdbx_strand_id
1 'polypeptide(L)'
;MLTLDALLTSHGTLKQHNGTQINAQLRQLQQHIIAQLHALQQQEEIFVADEYKLLDPIQNHLARDARSLTATAAFQAFVRSLFIGTADELVARYLATQIDPDPTTWRLHQLKEPLQIHCIQPFCEEVFDDEGISHTLYLVKLEVQLGRWQDVVDFAPQPLTETAIGFDLPLSGFKQWVKLTEQLKGALRQSPLGFGTQETQGGKRSARQKAVPSQRGVTQELACVLMFVGELFHSYTVADRLWSLLTMAHGMPQARTSPPPTAE
;
A
#
# COMPACT_ATOMS: atom_id res chain seq x y z
N MET A 1 -58.22 -9.77 46.34
CA MET A 1 -57.91 -8.79 45.28
C MET A 1 -56.65 -8.05 45.69
N LEU A 2 -55.63 -8.02 44.83
CA LEU A 2 -54.44 -7.18 45.06
C LEU A 2 -54.87 -5.71 44.98
N THR A 3 -54.47 -4.92 45.96
CA THR A 3 -54.72 -3.47 45.96
C THR A 3 -53.86 -2.80 44.89
N LEU A 4 -54.30 -1.64 44.39
CA LEU A 4 -53.57 -0.86 43.38
C LEU A 4 -52.13 -0.56 43.83
N ASP A 5 -51.93 -0.26 45.11
CA ASP A 5 -50.60 -0.06 45.70
C ASP A 5 -49.71 -1.31 45.64
N ALA A 6 -50.28 -2.49 45.86
CA ALA A 6 -49.53 -3.75 45.75
C ALA A 6 -49.09 -4.02 44.30
N LEU A 7 -49.92 -3.66 43.31
CA LEU A 7 -49.57 -3.77 41.89
C LEU A 7 -48.49 -2.75 41.48
N LEU A 8 -48.59 -1.49 41.92
CA LEU A 8 -47.58 -0.46 41.63
C LEU A 8 -46.23 -0.80 42.27
N THR A 9 -46.24 -1.32 43.50
CA THR A 9 -45.02 -1.77 44.19
C THR A 9 -44.38 -2.97 43.50
N SER A 10 -45.20 -3.94 43.06
CA SER A 10 -44.74 -5.11 42.30
C SER A 10 -44.17 -4.72 40.93
N HIS A 11 -44.79 -3.75 40.25
CA HIS A 11 -44.27 -3.22 38.98
C HIS A 11 -42.96 -2.44 39.18
N GLY A 12 -42.84 -1.65 40.25
CA GLY A 12 -41.61 -0.95 40.60
C GLY A 12 -40.43 -1.89 40.88
N THR A 13 -40.68 -2.95 41.67
CA THR A 13 -39.68 -4.00 41.95
C THR A 13 -39.30 -4.78 40.69
N LEU A 14 -40.26 -5.14 39.83
CA LEU A 14 -39.98 -5.78 38.56
C LEU A 14 -39.12 -4.90 37.64
N LYS A 15 -39.44 -3.61 37.53
CA LYS A 15 -38.68 -2.65 36.72
C LYS A 15 -37.25 -2.47 37.24
N GLN A 16 -37.09 -2.39 38.56
CA GLN A 16 -35.77 -2.29 39.18
C GLN A 16 -34.95 -3.57 38.97
N HIS A 17 -35.57 -4.74 39.18
CA HIS A 17 -34.92 -6.04 38.96
C HIS A 17 -34.48 -6.20 37.49
N ASN A 18 -35.38 -5.91 36.54
CA ASN A 18 -35.07 -5.98 35.12
C ASN A 18 -33.96 -4.99 34.73
N GLY A 19 -34.00 -3.76 35.26
CA GLY A 19 -32.93 -2.78 35.07
C GLY A 19 -31.58 -3.26 35.60
N THR A 20 -31.53 -3.89 36.77
CA THR A 20 -30.28 -4.45 37.31
C THR A 20 -29.75 -5.62 36.50
N GLN A 21 -30.63 -6.50 36.01
CA GLN A 21 -30.24 -7.67 35.22
C GLN A 21 -29.73 -7.25 33.83
N ILE A 22 -30.44 -6.36 33.13
CA ILE A 22 -30.00 -5.83 31.83
C ILE A 22 -28.68 -5.08 31.97
N ASN A 23 -28.52 -4.24 33.00
CA ASN A 23 -27.25 -3.53 33.23
C ASN A 23 -26.09 -4.46 33.58
N ALA A 24 -26.35 -5.61 34.23
CA ALA A 24 -25.33 -6.62 34.47
C ALA A 24 -24.92 -7.30 33.15
N GLN A 25 -25.89 -7.67 32.31
CA GLN A 25 -25.64 -8.27 30.99
C GLN A 25 -24.90 -7.32 30.05
N LEU A 26 -25.27 -6.03 30.02
CA LEU A 26 -24.58 -5.01 29.23
C LEU A 26 -23.12 -4.84 29.67
N ARG A 27 -22.86 -4.80 30.98
CA ARG A 27 -21.49 -4.74 31.50
C ARG A 27 -20.67 -5.99 31.15
N GLN A 28 -21.28 -7.17 31.23
CA GLN A 28 -20.61 -8.42 30.84
C GLN A 28 -20.28 -8.43 29.34
N LEU A 29 -21.20 -7.99 28.49
CA LEU A 29 -20.98 -7.88 27.05
C LEU A 29 -19.86 -6.86 26.75
N GLN A 30 -19.89 -5.70 27.40
CA GLN A 30 -18.86 -4.68 27.25
C GLN A 30 -17.47 -5.22 27.65
N GLN A 31 -17.36 -5.92 28.79
CA GLN A 31 -16.11 -6.55 29.21
C GLN A 31 -15.63 -7.62 28.22
N HIS A 32 -16.55 -8.40 27.67
CA HIS A 32 -16.21 -9.41 26.67
C HIS A 32 -15.68 -8.78 25.39
N ILE A 33 -16.33 -7.73 24.88
CA ILE A 33 -15.88 -6.99 23.69
C ILE A 33 -14.48 -6.41 23.92
N ILE A 34 -14.24 -5.77 25.08
CA ILE A 34 -12.93 -5.22 25.43
C ILE A 34 -11.85 -6.30 25.47
N ALA A 35 -12.15 -7.46 26.08
CA ALA A 35 -11.21 -8.56 26.13
C ALA A 35 -10.87 -9.12 24.74
N GLN A 36 -11.86 -9.25 23.85
CA GLN A 36 -11.65 -9.68 22.47
C GLN A 36 -10.81 -8.66 21.69
N LEU A 37 -11.08 -7.38 21.85
CA LEU A 37 -10.32 -6.31 21.21
C LEU A 37 -8.85 -6.32 21.64
N HIS A 38 -8.56 -6.49 22.93
CA HIS A 38 -7.18 -6.63 23.41
C HIS A 38 -6.49 -7.89 22.89
N ALA A 39 -7.20 -9.01 22.78
CA ALA A 39 -6.63 -10.24 22.22
C ALA A 39 -6.27 -10.07 20.75
N LEU A 40 -7.14 -9.42 19.95
CA LEU A 40 -6.86 -9.10 18.55
C LEU A 40 -5.66 -8.16 18.42
N GLN A 41 -5.56 -7.14 19.28
CA GLN A 41 -4.43 -6.23 19.30
C GLN A 41 -3.11 -6.97 19.54
N GLN A 42 -3.07 -7.87 20.53
CA GLN A 42 -1.85 -8.64 20.81
C GLN A 42 -1.46 -9.54 19.63
N GLN A 43 -2.45 -10.15 18.98
CA GLN A 43 -2.21 -11.00 17.81
C GLN A 43 -1.67 -10.18 16.63
N GLU A 44 -2.20 -8.98 16.41
CA GLU A 44 -1.75 -8.05 15.39
C GLU A 44 -0.33 -7.55 15.66
N GLU A 45 0.00 -7.18 16.90
CA GLU A 45 1.36 -6.78 17.28
C GLU A 45 2.39 -7.89 16.98
N ILE A 46 2.04 -9.15 17.24
CA ILE A 46 2.89 -10.30 16.91
C ILE A 46 3.03 -10.46 15.41
N PHE A 47 1.92 -10.38 14.66
CA PHE A 47 1.92 -10.51 13.21
C PHE A 47 2.80 -9.44 12.55
N VAL A 48 2.64 -8.18 12.97
CA VAL A 48 3.43 -7.04 12.48
C VAL A 48 4.90 -7.24 12.80
N ALA A 49 5.24 -7.67 14.03
CA ALA A 49 6.63 -7.92 14.41
C ALA A 49 7.28 -9.04 13.57
N ASP A 50 6.53 -10.09 13.23
CA ASP A 50 7.01 -11.18 12.38
C ASP A 50 7.14 -10.74 10.91
N GLU A 51 6.23 -9.89 10.44
CA GLU A 51 6.32 -9.27 9.12
C GLU A 51 7.58 -8.38 8.98
N TYR A 52 7.88 -7.56 9.99
CA TYR A 52 9.12 -6.75 10.04
C TYR A 52 10.37 -7.62 9.92
N LYS A 53 10.44 -8.76 10.61
CA LYS A 53 11.59 -9.67 10.52
C LYS A 53 11.78 -10.24 9.11
N LEU A 54 10.69 -10.44 8.37
CA LEU A 54 10.73 -10.95 7.00
C LEU A 54 11.08 -9.87 5.98
N LEU A 55 10.64 -8.64 6.21
CA LEU A 55 10.82 -7.52 5.29
C LEU A 55 12.15 -6.78 5.47
N ASP A 56 12.74 -6.79 6.66
CA ASP A 56 14.07 -6.22 6.93
C ASP A 56 15.18 -6.73 5.97
N PRO A 57 15.35 -8.05 5.75
CA PRO A 57 16.33 -8.52 4.78
C PRO A 57 15.98 -8.10 3.35
N ILE A 58 14.70 -7.96 3.00
CA ILE A 58 14.27 -7.50 1.68
C ILE A 58 14.64 -6.03 1.49
N GLN A 59 14.42 -5.18 2.49
CA GLN A 59 14.82 -3.77 2.44
C GLN A 59 16.32 -3.61 2.17
N ASN A 60 17.15 -4.46 2.79
CA ASN A 60 18.60 -4.49 2.53
C ASN A 60 18.93 -4.85 1.07
N HIS A 61 18.17 -5.76 0.44
CA HIS A 61 18.32 -6.07 -0.99
C HIS A 61 17.89 -4.90 -1.88
N LEU A 62 16.79 -4.22 -1.55
CA LEU A 62 16.27 -3.07 -2.29
C LEU A 62 17.21 -1.85 -2.21
N ALA A 63 17.85 -1.64 -1.06
CA ALA A 63 18.83 -0.57 -0.89
C ALA A 63 20.12 -0.81 -1.69
N ARG A 64 20.46 -2.07 -1.99
CA ARG A 64 21.62 -2.41 -2.83
C ARG A 64 21.28 -2.30 -4.31
N ASP A 65 20.30 -3.08 -4.76
CA ASP A 65 19.80 -3.04 -6.12
C ASP A 65 18.42 -3.71 -6.24
N ALA A 66 17.37 -2.90 -6.32
CA ALA A 66 15.99 -3.33 -6.48
C ALA A 66 15.74 -4.08 -7.81
N ARG A 67 16.66 -3.99 -8.79
CA ARG A 67 16.58 -4.82 -10.02
C ARG A 67 16.69 -6.31 -9.72
N SER A 68 17.25 -6.71 -8.57
CA SER A 68 17.26 -8.10 -8.13
C SER A 68 15.85 -8.72 -8.03
N LEU A 69 14.82 -7.89 -7.80
CA LEU A 69 13.42 -8.34 -7.78
C LEU A 69 12.95 -8.91 -9.11
N THR A 70 13.43 -8.39 -10.24
CA THR A 70 12.87 -8.73 -11.55
C THR A 70 13.06 -10.20 -11.93
N ALA A 71 14.06 -10.86 -11.35
CA ALA A 71 14.33 -12.27 -11.55
C ALA A 71 13.48 -13.18 -10.64
N THR A 72 12.78 -12.63 -9.65
CA THR A 72 12.00 -13.41 -8.69
C THR A 72 10.66 -13.87 -9.28
N ALA A 73 10.21 -15.05 -8.88
CA ALA A 73 8.92 -15.59 -9.31
C ALA A 73 7.74 -14.72 -8.85
N ALA A 74 7.83 -14.14 -7.65
CA ALA A 74 6.79 -13.25 -7.11
C ALA A 74 6.61 -11.99 -7.96
N PHE A 75 7.72 -11.34 -8.34
CA PHE A 75 7.67 -10.17 -9.20
C PHE A 75 7.17 -10.50 -10.61
N GLN A 76 7.61 -11.63 -11.18
CA GLN A 76 7.12 -12.07 -12.49
C GLN A 76 5.61 -12.36 -12.48
N ALA A 77 5.11 -12.97 -11.41
CA ALA A 77 3.67 -13.21 -11.23
C ALA A 77 2.89 -11.88 -11.14
N PHE A 78 3.41 -10.91 -10.39
CA PHE A 78 2.84 -9.56 -10.32
C PHE A 78 2.81 -8.86 -11.68
N VAL A 79 3.91 -8.88 -12.43
CA VAL A 79 3.96 -8.28 -13.77
C VAL A 79 2.91 -8.94 -14.67
N ARG A 80 2.82 -10.27 -14.67
CA ARG A 80 1.79 -11.00 -15.45
C ARG A 80 0.37 -10.65 -15.01
N SER A 81 0.11 -10.43 -13.72
CA SER A 81 -1.23 -10.05 -13.26
C SER A 81 -1.65 -8.68 -13.79
N LEU A 82 -0.72 -7.77 -14.10
CA LEU A 82 -1.06 -6.51 -14.78
C LEU A 82 -1.62 -6.70 -16.20
N PHE A 83 -1.22 -7.78 -16.90
CA PHE A 83 -1.70 -8.08 -18.25
C PHE A 83 -2.96 -8.95 -18.27
N ILE A 84 -3.08 -9.89 -17.31
CA ILE A 84 -4.21 -10.83 -17.22
C ILE A 84 -5.39 -10.18 -16.49
N GLY A 85 -5.09 -9.34 -15.49
CA GLY A 85 -6.08 -8.73 -14.63
C GLY A 85 -6.96 -7.70 -15.33
N THR A 86 -6.55 -7.13 -16.47
CA THR A 86 -7.35 -6.12 -17.19
C THR A 86 -8.48 -6.81 -17.95
N ALA A 87 -9.74 -6.65 -17.49
CA ALA A 87 -10.93 -7.13 -18.21
C ALA A 87 -11.07 -6.54 -19.63
N ASP A 88 -10.34 -5.47 -19.92
CA ASP A 88 -10.27 -4.81 -21.22
C ASP A 88 -9.02 -5.26 -22.00
N GLU A 89 -9.26 -6.00 -23.08
CA GLU A 89 -8.23 -6.48 -24.01
C GLU A 89 -7.44 -5.31 -24.64
N LEU A 90 -8.04 -4.12 -24.78
CA LEU A 90 -7.35 -2.93 -25.28
C LEU A 90 -6.30 -2.43 -24.30
N VAL A 91 -6.57 -2.51 -22.99
CA VAL A 91 -5.61 -2.14 -21.95
C VAL A 91 -4.44 -3.12 -21.92
N ALA A 92 -4.72 -4.44 -21.98
CA ALA A 92 -3.69 -5.47 -22.06
C ALA A 92 -2.79 -5.27 -23.30
N ARG A 93 -3.40 -5.01 -24.46
CA ARG A 93 -2.67 -4.71 -25.70
C ARG A 93 -1.87 -3.41 -25.59
N TYR A 94 -2.44 -2.37 -25.00
CA TYR A 94 -1.71 -1.11 -24.77
C TYR A 94 -0.51 -1.34 -23.86
N LEU A 95 -0.68 -1.99 -22.71
CA LEU A 95 0.42 -2.34 -21.80
C LEU A 95 1.52 -3.13 -22.52
N ALA A 96 1.16 -4.12 -23.34
CA ALA A 96 2.11 -4.91 -24.12
C ALA A 96 2.91 -4.10 -25.15
N THR A 97 2.40 -2.92 -25.58
CA THR A 97 3.18 -1.99 -26.41
C THR A 97 4.13 -1.10 -25.60
N GLN A 98 3.95 -1.00 -24.28
CA GLN A 98 4.70 -0.10 -23.41
C GLN A 98 5.78 -0.85 -22.61
N ILE A 99 5.44 -1.99 -22.01
CA ILE A 99 6.32 -2.78 -21.15
C ILE A 99 6.31 -4.25 -21.57
N ASP A 100 7.48 -4.87 -21.57
CA ASP A 100 7.63 -6.29 -21.89
C ASP A 100 7.04 -7.14 -20.73
N PRO A 101 6.23 -8.17 -21.01
CA PRO A 101 5.70 -9.05 -19.96
C PRO A 101 6.78 -9.87 -19.23
N ASP A 102 7.99 -9.98 -19.78
CA ASP A 102 9.14 -10.61 -19.12
C ASP A 102 10.06 -9.55 -18.48
N PRO A 103 10.06 -9.41 -17.14
CA PRO A 103 10.88 -8.43 -16.44
C PRO A 103 12.39 -8.71 -16.47
N THR A 104 12.82 -9.89 -16.92
CA THR A 104 14.24 -10.22 -17.04
C THR A 104 14.90 -9.59 -18.27
N THR A 105 14.11 -9.17 -19.26
CA THR A 105 14.61 -8.57 -20.52
C THR A 105 14.55 -7.04 -20.52
N TRP A 106 14.06 -6.45 -19.42
CA TRP A 106 13.81 -5.02 -19.27
C TRP A 106 15.05 -4.14 -19.45
N ARG A 107 14.82 -2.92 -19.93
CA ARG A 107 15.85 -1.91 -20.16
C ARG A 107 16.52 -1.44 -18.87
N LEU A 108 15.85 -1.57 -17.72
CA LEU A 108 16.43 -1.33 -16.39
C LEU A 108 17.75 -2.11 -16.17
N HIS A 109 17.87 -3.32 -16.73
CA HIS A 109 19.09 -4.13 -16.65
C HIS A 109 20.25 -3.59 -17.50
N GLN A 110 19.95 -2.74 -18.47
CA GLN A 110 20.94 -2.13 -19.36
C GLN A 110 21.58 -0.89 -18.72
N LEU A 111 21.01 -0.39 -17.63
CA LEU A 111 21.54 0.74 -16.87
C LEU A 111 22.79 0.32 -16.08
N LYS A 112 23.81 1.16 -16.09
CA LYS A 112 25.05 0.90 -15.34
C LYS A 112 24.88 1.12 -13.84
N GLU A 113 24.09 2.12 -13.49
CA GLU A 113 23.86 2.50 -12.09
C GLU A 113 22.81 1.56 -11.45
N PRO A 114 22.97 1.20 -10.16
CA PRO A 114 21.98 0.41 -9.45
C PRO A 114 20.69 1.20 -9.23
N LEU A 115 19.57 0.48 -9.21
CA LEU A 115 18.30 1.04 -8.77
C LEU A 115 18.17 0.82 -7.27
N GLN A 116 18.09 1.88 -6.52
CA GLN A 116 18.22 1.88 -5.07
C GLN A 116 16.92 2.39 -4.43
N ILE A 117 16.39 1.68 -3.44
CA ILE A 117 15.18 2.10 -2.70
C ILE A 117 15.48 2.04 -1.20
N HIS A 118 15.44 3.19 -0.51
CA HIS A 118 16.07 3.35 0.82
C HIS A 118 15.08 3.68 1.94
N CYS A 119 14.24 4.68 1.73
CA CYS A 119 13.27 5.14 2.71
C CYS A 119 11.90 4.57 2.34
N ILE A 120 11.46 3.55 3.07
CA ILE A 120 10.13 2.98 2.94
C ILE A 120 9.40 3.27 4.24
N GLN A 121 8.59 4.33 4.25
CA GLN A 121 7.87 4.76 5.45
C GLN A 121 6.36 4.74 5.21
N PRO A 122 5.59 3.94 5.96
CA PRO A 122 4.15 4.05 5.94
C PRO A 122 3.73 5.39 6.58
N PHE A 123 2.69 6.01 6.03
CA PHE A 123 2.06 7.19 6.59
C PHE A 123 0.57 7.23 6.24
N CYS A 124 -0.21 8.04 6.95
CA CYS A 124 -1.63 8.23 6.64
C CYS A 124 -1.96 9.69 6.36
N GLU A 125 -2.92 9.92 5.47
CA GLU A 125 -3.46 11.23 5.16
C GLU A 125 -4.98 11.20 5.28
N GLU A 126 -5.57 12.25 5.86
CA GLU A 126 -7.01 12.46 5.81
C GLU A 126 -7.38 13.14 4.49
N VAL A 127 -8.26 12.49 3.72
CA VAL A 127 -8.76 13.01 2.45
C VAL A 127 -10.26 13.16 2.55
N PHE A 128 -10.78 14.28 2.07
CA PHE A 128 -12.21 14.56 2.02
C PHE A 128 -12.72 14.28 0.61
N ASP A 129 -13.83 13.54 0.51
CA ASP A 129 -14.53 13.39 -0.76
C ASP A 129 -15.35 14.64 -1.10
N ASP A 130 -15.95 14.65 -2.28
CA ASP A 130 -16.79 15.74 -2.77
C ASP A 130 -18.05 15.96 -1.89
N GLU A 131 -18.40 14.98 -1.05
CA GLU A 131 -19.51 15.02 -0.09
C GLU A 131 -19.06 15.51 1.31
N GLY A 132 -17.77 15.81 1.48
CA GLY A 132 -17.18 16.30 2.72
C GLY A 132 -16.96 15.20 3.78
N ILE A 133 -17.04 13.93 3.41
CA ILE A 133 -16.76 12.79 4.29
C ILE A 133 -15.25 12.56 4.30
N SER A 134 -14.67 12.49 5.52
CA SER A 134 -13.25 12.20 5.71
C SER A 134 -12.95 10.71 5.60
N HIS A 135 -11.99 10.36 4.76
CA HIS A 135 -11.43 9.01 4.63
C HIS A 135 -9.93 9.05 4.98
N THR A 136 -9.46 8.09 5.76
CA THR A 136 -8.02 7.92 6.01
C THR A 136 -7.41 7.09 4.89
N LEU A 137 -6.56 7.71 4.07
CA LEU A 137 -5.70 7.01 3.13
C LEU A 137 -4.42 6.56 3.81
N TYR A 138 -4.02 5.32 3.54
CA TYR A 138 -2.76 4.76 4.01
C TYR A 138 -1.81 4.68 2.82
N LEU A 139 -0.65 5.30 2.96
CA LEU A 139 0.35 5.46 1.91
C LEU A 139 1.70 4.92 2.38
N VAL A 140 2.58 4.70 1.42
CA VAL A 140 3.97 4.31 1.61
C VAL A 140 4.83 5.30 0.85
N LYS A 141 5.71 6.00 1.56
CA LYS A 141 6.71 6.87 0.97
C LYS A 141 7.92 6.04 0.56
N LEU A 142 8.32 6.14 -0.70
CA LEU A 142 9.46 5.44 -1.29
C LEU A 142 10.50 6.45 -1.76
N GLU A 143 11.68 6.44 -1.17
CA GLU A 143 12.85 7.15 -1.72
C GLU A 143 13.57 6.26 -2.74
N VAL A 144 13.63 6.76 -3.98
CA VAL A 144 14.18 6.04 -5.12
C VAL A 144 15.40 6.77 -5.63
N GLN A 145 16.49 6.04 -5.82
CA GLN A 145 17.75 6.54 -6.35
C GLN A 145 18.18 5.70 -7.55
N LEU A 146 18.64 6.38 -8.60
CA LEU A 146 19.21 5.76 -9.80
C LEU A 146 20.43 6.58 -10.22
N GLY A 147 21.60 6.13 -9.78
CA GLY A 147 22.85 6.90 -9.93
C GLY A 147 22.79 8.21 -9.17
N ARG A 148 22.85 9.34 -9.89
CA ARG A 148 22.77 10.69 -9.31
C ARG A 148 21.36 11.26 -9.22
N TRP A 149 20.39 10.58 -9.82
CA TRP A 149 18.99 10.98 -9.71
C TRP A 149 18.39 10.36 -8.45
N GLN A 150 17.65 11.17 -7.71
CA GLN A 150 16.90 10.74 -6.54
C GLN A 150 15.55 11.45 -6.55
N ASP A 151 14.51 10.74 -6.14
CA ASP A 151 13.16 11.28 -6.01
C ASP A 151 12.39 10.56 -4.89
N VAL A 152 11.34 11.20 -4.41
CA VAL A 152 10.42 10.67 -3.40
C VAL A 152 9.08 10.39 -4.07
N VAL A 153 8.60 9.17 -3.92
CA VAL A 153 7.33 8.72 -4.51
C VAL A 153 6.41 8.28 -3.39
N ASP A 154 5.26 8.94 -3.29
CA ASP A 154 4.18 8.51 -2.41
C ASP A 154 3.31 7.49 -3.16
N PHE A 155 3.29 6.28 -2.65
CA PHE A 155 2.48 5.19 -3.18
C PHE A 155 1.27 5.00 -2.27
N ALA A 156 0.06 5.08 -2.85
CA ALA A 156 -1.19 4.73 -2.16
C ALA A 156 -1.56 3.32 -2.59
N PRO A 157 -1.28 2.29 -1.79
CA PRO A 157 -1.61 0.92 -2.14
C PRO A 157 -3.12 0.75 -1.99
N GLN A 158 -3.66 -0.25 -2.68
CA GLN A 158 -5.13 -0.40 -2.67
C GLN A 158 -5.58 -0.98 -1.34
N PRO A 159 -6.70 -0.48 -0.77
CA PRO A 159 -7.30 -1.14 0.37
C PRO A 159 -7.63 -2.59 -0.03
N LEU A 160 -7.18 -3.54 0.77
CA LEU A 160 -7.68 -4.92 0.75
C LEU A 160 -9.17 -4.90 1.10
N THR A 161 -10.04 -4.60 0.13
CA THR A 161 -11.48 -4.80 0.26
C THR A 161 -11.77 -6.28 0.07
N GLU A 162 -11.67 -7.06 1.16
CA GLU A 162 -12.08 -8.48 1.21
C GLU A 162 -13.60 -8.71 1.03
N THR A 163 -14.40 -7.68 0.74
CA THR A 163 -15.87 -7.80 0.65
C THR A 163 -16.50 -7.23 -0.62
N ALA A 164 -15.74 -7.01 -1.69
CA ALA A 164 -16.35 -6.77 -2.99
C ALA A 164 -16.63 -8.12 -3.69
N ILE A 165 -17.82 -8.67 -3.43
CA ILE A 165 -18.51 -9.55 -4.40
C ILE A 165 -18.85 -8.65 -5.59
N GLY A 166 -17.86 -8.37 -6.44
CA GLY A 166 -17.95 -7.35 -7.47
C GLY A 166 -16.59 -7.13 -8.12
N PHE A 167 -16.46 -7.61 -9.35
CA PHE A 167 -15.28 -7.49 -10.21
C PHE A 167 -14.90 -6.03 -10.51
N ASP A 168 -14.09 -5.38 -9.66
CA ASP A 168 -13.49 -4.07 -9.98
C ASP A 168 -11.97 -3.97 -9.72
N LEU A 169 -11.31 -5.08 -9.37
CA LEU A 169 -9.84 -5.17 -9.25
C LEU A 169 -8.99 -4.92 -10.55
N PRO A 170 -9.50 -5.04 -11.79
CA PRO A 170 -8.68 -4.90 -13.02
C PRO A 170 -8.07 -3.53 -13.32
N LEU A 171 -8.85 -2.46 -13.09
CA LEU A 171 -8.57 -1.13 -13.66
C LEU A 171 -7.71 -0.27 -12.74
N SER A 172 -7.62 -0.65 -11.47
CA SER A 172 -6.98 0.13 -10.41
C SER A 172 -5.44 0.02 -10.48
N GLY A 173 -4.90 -1.19 -10.72
CA GLY A 173 -3.46 -1.40 -10.93
C GLY A 173 -2.94 -0.69 -12.18
N PHE A 174 -3.68 -0.74 -13.28
CA PHE A 174 -3.34 0.01 -14.50
C PHE A 174 -3.36 1.53 -14.26
N LYS A 175 -4.40 2.06 -13.61
CA LYS A 175 -4.49 3.49 -13.27
C LYS A 175 -3.34 3.95 -12.37
N GLN A 176 -2.98 3.15 -11.36
CA GLN A 176 -1.83 3.42 -10.50
C GLN A 176 -0.52 3.42 -11.30
N TRP A 177 -0.33 2.44 -12.18
CA TRP A 177 0.84 2.38 -13.06
C TRP A 177 0.95 3.62 -13.95
N VAL A 178 -0.15 4.06 -14.57
CA VAL A 178 -0.19 5.28 -15.39
C VAL A 178 0.17 6.51 -14.55
N LYS A 179 -0.43 6.65 -13.35
CA LYS A 179 -0.17 7.78 -12.45
C LYS A 179 1.31 7.86 -12.07
N LEU A 180 1.90 6.74 -11.64
CA LEU A 180 3.32 6.66 -11.29
C LEU A 180 4.21 6.92 -12.50
N THR A 181 3.86 6.39 -13.67
CA THR A 181 4.61 6.63 -14.91
C THR A 181 4.65 8.12 -15.25
N GLU A 182 3.53 8.84 -15.16
CA GLU A 182 3.50 10.28 -15.43
C GLU A 182 4.25 11.10 -14.37
N GLN A 183 4.16 10.73 -13.08
CA GLN A 183 4.95 11.34 -12.01
C GLN A 183 6.46 11.20 -12.27
N LEU A 184 6.92 9.99 -12.53
CA LEU A 184 8.33 9.68 -12.78
C LEU A 184 8.84 10.29 -14.09
N LYS A 185 8.00 10.41 -15.10
CA LYS A 185 8.37 11.03 -16.39
C LYS A 185 8.74 12.50 -16.22
N GLY A 186 8.05 13.23 -15.35
CA GLY A 186 8.40 14.60 -14.98
C GLY A 186 9.77 14.66 -14.30
N ALA A 187 9.99 13.81 -13.29
CA ALA A 187 11.22 13.79 -12.50
C ALA A 187 12.45 13.32 -13.29
N LEU A 188 12.32 12.25 -14.08
CA LEU A 188 13.42 11.68 -14.85
C LEU A 188 13.84 12.56 -16.03
N ARG A 189 13.00 13.49 -16.52
CA ARG A 189 13.39 14.46 -17.56
C ARG A 189 14.52 15.39 -17.10
N GLN A 190 14.62 15.61 -15.80
CA GLN A 190 15.67 16.44 -15.20
C GLN A 190 16.89 15.60 -14.80
N SER A 191 16.86 14.29 -15.06
CA SER A 191 17.90 13.37 -14.64
C SER A 191 19.18 13.49 -15.49
N PRO A 192 20.37 13.50 -14.86
CA PRO A 192 21.65 13.51 -15.56
C PRO A 192 22.02 12.16 -16.20
N LEU A 193 21.13 11.16 -16.17
CA LEU A 193 21.36 9.81 -16.70
C LEU A 193 21.48 9.74 -18.22
N GLY A 194 21.24 10.84 -18.94
CA GLY A 194 21.53 10.95 -20.37
C GLY A 194 20.65 10.03 -21.23
N PHE A 195 19.36 9.93 -20.91
CA PHE A 195 18.42 9.21 -21.76
C PHE A 195 18.32 9.91 -23.11
N GLY A 196 18.54 9.16 -24.20
CA GLY A 196 18.59 9.74 -25.53
C GLY A 196 17.24 10.33 -25.95
N THR A 197 17.18 11.64 -26.13
CA THR A 197 16.18 12.26 -26.99
C THR A 197 16.50 11.80 -28.42
N GLN A 198 15.65 10.95 -29.00
CA GLN A 198 15.65 10.79 -30.45
C GLN A 198 15.14 12.09 -31.06
N GLU A 199 15.99 13.11 -31.14
CA GLU A 199 15.82 14.15 -32.14
C GLU A 199 16.19 13.53 -33.49
N THR A 200 15.17 13.24 -34.27
CA THR A 200 15.27 13.03 -35.72
C THR A 200 15.94 14.25 -36.36
N GLN A 201 17.26 14.21 -36.52
CA GLN A 201 17.95 14.97 -37.55
C GLN A 201 18.79 14.02 -38.40
N GLY A 202 18.49 14.04 -39.70
CA GLY A 202 19.00 13.11 -40.69
C GLY A 202 20.52 13.16 -40.86
N GLY A 203 21.10 12.02 -41.22
CA GLY A 203 22.49 11.97 -41.68
C GLY A 203 23.18 10.63 -41.44
N LYS A 204 23.10 9.75 -42.44
CA LYS A 204 24.07 8.70 -42.84
C LYS A 204 24.92 7.99 -41.74
N ARG A 205 24.60 6.71 -41.55
CA ARG A 205 25.47 5.53 -41.32
C ARG A 205 26.90 5.77 -40.78
N SER A 206 27.17 5.32 -39.55
CA SER A 206 28.04 4.16 -39.22
C SER A 206 28.51 4.21 -37.75
N ALA A 207 28.80 3.02 -37.21
CA ALA A 207 29.45 2.73 -35.93
C ALA A 207 28.56 2.70 -34.66
N ARG A 208 28.05 1.50 -34.38
CA ARG A 208 27.89 0.91 -33.03
C ARG A 208 27.41 1.89 -31.93
N GLN A 209 26.28 2.55 -32.16
CA GLN A 209 25.55 3.22 -31.09
C GLN A 209 25.06 2.13 -30.14
N LYS A 210 25.71 1.99 -28.97
CA LYS A 210 25.11 1.27 -27.83
C LYS A 210 23.72 1.85 -27.66
N ALA A 211 22.68 1.01 -27.81
CA ALA A 211 21.31 1.42 -27.66
C ALA A 211 21.16 2.08 -26.29
N VAL A 212 21.00 3.40 -26.27
CA VAL A 212 20.67 4.11 -25.03
C VAL A 212 19.23 3.74 -24.74
N PRO A 213 18.92 3.16 -23.58
CA PRO A 213 17.56 2.76 -23.26
C PRO A 213 16.65 3.99 -23.32
N SER A 214 15.51 3.86 -23.98
CA SER A 214 14.57 4.96 -24.12
C SER A 214 14.06 5.36 -22.75
N GLN A 215 14.08 6.67 -22.45
CA GLN A 215 13.65 7.22 -21.17
C GLN A 215 12.27 6.68 -20.77
N ARG A 216 11.34 6.70 -21.73
CA ARG A 216 9.95 6.24 -21.56
C ARG A 216 9.88 4.79 -21.10
N GLY A 217 10.68 3.90 -21.68
CA GLY A 217 10.69 2.48 -21.31
C GLY A 217 11.21 2.28 -19.88
N VAL A 218 12.30 2.96 -19.53
CA VAL A 218 12.87 2.91 -18.18
C VAL A 218 11.88 3.46 -17.14
N THR A 219 11.19 4.56 -17.44
CA THR A 219 10.17 5.13 -16.56
C THR A 219 9.02 4.14 -16.30
N GLN A 220 8.56 3.44 -17.34
CA GLN A 220 7.47 2.48 -17.26
C GLN A 220 7.84 1.23 -16.46
N GLU A 221 9.04 0.71 -16.70
CA GLU A 221 9.61 -0.42 -15.96
C GLU A 221 9.84 -0.05 -14.49
N LEU A 222 10.37 1.15 -14.23
CA LEU A 222 10.57 1.68 -12.88
C LEU A 222 9.24 1.80 -12.13
N ALA A 223 8.19 2.32 -12.77
CA ALA A 223 6.86 2.40 -12.17
C ALA A 223 6.36 1.03 -11.70
N CYS A 224 6.56 -0.03 -12.50
CA CYS A 224 6.18 -1.40 -12.08
C CYS A 224 6.98 -1.90 -10.87
N VAL A 225 8.29 -1.63 -10.81
CA VAL A 225 9.10 -1.99 -9.64
C VAL A 225 8.60 -1.27 -8.39
N LEU A 226 8.33 0.04 -8.48
CA LEU A 226 7.85 0.83 -7.35
C LEU A 226 6.46 0.42 -6.90
N MET A 227 5.56 0.04 -7.81
CA MET A 227 4.26 -0.52 -7.42
C MET A 227 4.41 -1.80 -6.61
N PHE A 228 5.22 -2.75 -7.09
CA PHE A 228 5.41 -4.01 -6.38
C PHE A 228 6.02 -3.80 -4.99
N VAL A 229 7.04 -2.94 -4.90
CA VAL A 229 7.65 -2.58 -3.61
C VAL A 229 6.63 -1.88 -2.71
N GLY A 230 5.85 -0.94 -3.25
CA GLY A 230 4.82 -0.26 -2.49
C GLY A 230 3.74 -1.20 -1.93
N GLU A 231 3.32 -2.20 -2.71
CA GLU A 231 2.38 -3.24 -2.27
C GLU A 231 3.01 -4.15 -1.20
N LEU A 232 4.28 -4.54 -1.38
CA LEU A 232 5.01 -5.36 -0.41
C LEU A 232 5.13 -4.69 0.97
N PHE A 233 5.20 -3.36 1.00
CA PHE A 233 5.29 -2.57 2.22
C PHE A 233 3.96 -1.86 2.56
N HIS A 234 2.83 -2.28 1.99
CA HIS A 234 1.51 -1.79 2.39
C HIS A 234 0.90 -2.54 3.56
N SER A 235 1.15 -3.84 3.69
CA SER A 235 0.55 -4.71 4.71
C SER A 235 0.77 -4.17 6.13
N TYR A 236 1.85 -3.42 6.36
CA TYR A 236 2.11 -2.62 7.56
C TYR A 236 0.98 -1.67 7.99
N THR A 237 0.18 -1.17 7.06
CA THR A 237 -0.83 -0.13 7.32
C THR A 237 -2.17 -0.67 7.83
N VAL A 238 -2.40 -1.98 7.70
CA VAL A 238 -3.61 -2.60 8.28
C VAL A 238 -3.54 -2.54 9.81
N ALA A 239 -2.34 -2.61 10.38
CA ALA A 239 -2.07 -2.51 11.81
C ALA A 239 -2.57 -1.22 12.47
N ASP A 240 -2.43 -0.09 11.77
CA ASP A 240 -2.86 1.22 12.28
C ASP A 240 -4.40 1.37 12.29
N ARG A 241 -5.14 0.55 11.53
CA ARG A 241 -6.61 0.63 11.45
C ARG A 241 -7.27 0.18 12.76
N LEU A 242 -6.79 -0.90 13.36
CA LEU A 242 -7.31 -1.36 14.65
C LEU A 242 -6.94 -0.39 15.78
N TRP A 243 -5.74 0.21 15.72
CA TRP A 243 -5.34 1.27 16.65
C TRP A 243 -6.28 2.47 16.61
N SER A 244 -6.60 2.97 15.41
CA SER A 244 -7.53 4.10 15.22
C SER A 244 -8.92 3.80 15.79
N LEU A 245 -9.47 2.61 15.50
CA LEU A 245 -10.76 2.17 16.02
C LEU A 245 -10.80 2.10 17.56
N LEU A 246 -9.71 1.67 18.18
CA LEU A 246 -9.58 1.62 19.64
C LEU A 246 -9.46 3.01 20.26
N THR A 247 -8.69 3.91 19.66
CA THR A 247 -8.59 5.29 20.14
C THR A 247 -9.91 6.04 20.06
N MET A 248 -10.68 5.85 18.97
CA MET A 248 -12.02 6.43 18.84
C MET A 248 -13.03 5.83 19.81
N ALA A 249 -12.93 4.52 20.10
CA ALA A 249 -13.82 3.88 21.06
C ALA A 249 -13.56 4.29 22.52
N HIS A 250 -12.35 4.73 22.86
CA HIS A 250 -11.93 4.88 24.27
C HIS A 250 -11.39 6.26 24.66
N GLY A 251 -11.31 7.25 23.76
CA GLY A 251 -10.73 8.57 24.10
C GLY A 251 -9.29 8.46 24.61
N MET A 252 -8.58 7.41 24.18
CA MET A 252 -7.17 7.18 24.48
C MET A 252 -6.30 8.13 23.63
N PRO A 253 -5.12 8.55 24.11
CA PRO A 253 -4.28 9.51 23.39
C PRO A 253 -3.87 8.98 22.01
N GLN A 254 -3.71 9.93 21.08
CA GLN A 254 -3.44 9.71 19.65
C GLN A 254 -2.27 8.77 19.34
N ALA A 255 -2.33 8.23 18.11
CA ALA A 255 -1.38 7.35 17.45
C ALA A 255 0.10 7.62 17.75
N ARG A 256 0.88 6.53 17.81
CA ARG A 256 2.35 6.58 17.85
C ARG A 256 2.85 7.30 16.60
N THR A 257 3.24 8.57 16.74
CA THR A 257 4.01 9.32 15.73
C THR A 257 5.49 8.88 15.68
N SER A 258 5.81 7.69 16.19
CA SER A 258 7.19 7.24 16.33
C SER A 258 7.30 5.80 15.88
N PRO A 259 8.23 5.49 14.95
CA PRO A 259 8.52 4.11 14.57
C PRO A 259 8.93 3.31 15.82
N PRO A 260 8.72 1.98 15.85
CA PRO A 260 9.18 1.17 16.95
C PRO A 260 10.70 1.37 17.12
N PRO A 261 11.20 1.46 18.36
CA PRO A 261 12.62 1.60 18.59
C PRO A 261 13.33 0.40 17.94
N THR A 262 14.28 0.71 17.06
CA THR A 262 15.26 -0.26 16.57
C THR A 262 15.87 -0.96 17.77
N ALA A 263 15.71 -2.27 17.84
CA ALA A 263 16.42 -3.09 18.81
C ALA A 263 17.92 -2.97 18.50
N GLU A 264 18.67 -2.39 19.43
CA GLU A 264 20.15 -2.46 19.50
C GLU A 264 20.64 -3.90 19.68
#